data_AF-A0A315AGP6-F1
#
_entry.id   AF-A0A315AGP6-F1
#
_cell.length_a   1.000
_cell.length_b   1.000
_cell.length_c   1.000
_cell.angle_alpha   90.00
_cell.angle_beta   90.00
_cell.angle_gamma   90.00
#
_symmetry.space_group_name_H-M   'P 1'
#
loop_
_entity.id
_entity.type
_entity.pdbx_description
1 polymer ?
#
loop_
_entity_poly.entity_id
_entity_poly.type
_entity_poly.pdbx_seq_one_letter_code
_entity_poly.pdbx_strand_id
1 'polypeptide(L)'
;MKTRLLKWVVVLICLATAVLSVYVFRLKEFMAIDRCMDAGGAYEKSWKVCDKSLTETPDTRFSGPVFAGMLDGQKISLQLRDDQMGYRMIDNGLRVVGDMNTERGFQNDDNAVVYVLNWTQDEAQQIRFLRVLAHGEEVLRRIGPDQQLQTGAALRAK
;
A
#
# COMPACT_ATOMS: atom_id res chain seq x y z
N MET A 1 -47.80 -34.48 13.43
CA MET A 1 -47.45 -33.70 12.21
C MET A 1 -46.61 -32.44 12.47
N LYS A 2 -46.84 -31.65 13.53
CA LYS A 2 -46.10 -30.39 13.81
C LYS A 2 -44.57 -30.51 13.94
N THR A 3 -44.06 -31.61 14.49
CA THR A 3 -42.62 -31.83 14.71
C THR A 3 -41.81 -32.11 13.46
N ARG A 4 -42.42 -32.63 12.38
CA ARG A 4 -41.73 -32.78 11.08
C ARG A 4 -41.57 -31.43 10.38
N LEU A 5 -42.60 -30.59 10.42
CA LEU A 5 -42.57 -29.25 9.81
C LEU A 5 -41.46 -28.38 10.44
N LEU A 6 -41.32 -28.42 11.77
CA LEU A 6 -40.30 -27.66 12.49
C LEU A 6 -38.87 -28.07 12.10
N LYS A 7 -38.62 -29.36 11.88
CA LYS A 7 -37.31 -29.86 11.44
C LYS A 7 -36.93 -29.36 10.04
N TRP A 8 -37.88 -29.33 9.11
CA TRP A 8 -37.66 -28.83 7.75
C TRP A 8 -37.39 -27.32 7.71
N VAL A 9 -38.07 -26.55 8.57
CA VAL A 9 -37.82 -25.10 8.72
C VAL A 9 -36.41 -24.84 9.26
N VAL A 10 -35.95 -25.60 10.26
CA VAL A 10 -34.59 -25.45 10.80
C VAL A 10 -33.52 -25.78 9.75
N VAL A 11 -33.72 -26.84 8.96
CA VAL A 11 -32.80 -27.21 7.87
C VAL A 11 -32.71 -26.10 6.81
N LEU A 12 -33.84 -25.51 6.42
CA LEU A 12 -33.87 -24.40 5.47
C LEU A 12 -33.13 -23.15 6.00
N ILE A 13 -33.28 -22.84 7.28
CA ILE A 13 -32.57 -21.71 7.91
C ILE A 13 -31.06 -21.96 7.95
N CYS A 14 -30.62 -23.18 8.30
CA CYS A 14 -29.20 -23.56 8.26
C CYS A 14 -28.61 -23.47 6.84
N LEU A 15 -29.37 -23.90 5.82
CA LEU A 15 -28.94 -23.80 4.43
C LEU A 15 -28.84 -22.35 3.96
N ALA A 16 -29.86 -21.53 4.27
CA ALA A 16 -29.86 -20.11 3.92
C ALA A 16 -28.70 -19.35 4.59
N THR A 17 -28.43 -19.61 5.87
CA THR A 17 -27.31 -18.99 6.60
C THR A 17 -25.94 -19.45 6.08
N ALA A 18 -25.79 -20.73 5.72
CA ALA A 18 -24.58 -21.22 5.07
C ALA A 18 -24.35 -20.53 3.71
N VAL A 19 -25.38 -20.44 2.87
CA VAL A 19 -25.29 -19.73 1.57
C VAL A 19 -24.96 -18.25 1.75
N LEU A 20 -25.59 -17.57 2.73
CA LEU A 20 -25.30 -16.17 3.01
C LEU A 20 -23.86 -15.97 3.48
N SER A 21 -23.36 -16.85 4.36
CA SER A 21 -21.99 -16.78 4.86
C SER A 21 -20.96 -16.96 3.76
N VAL A 22 -21.16 -17.93 2.85
CA VAL A 22 -20.32 -18.13 1.65
C VAL A 22 -20.41 -16.91 0.73
N TYR A 23 -21.60 -16.36 0.50
CA TYR A 23 -21.78 -15.17 -0.33
C TYR A 23 -21.03 -13.96 0.25
N VAL A 24 -21.12 -13.73 1.56
CA VAL A 24 -20.40 -12.63 2.25
C VAL A 24 -18.88 -12.87 2.27
N PHE A 25 -18.43 -14.11 2.48
CA PHE A 25 -17.00 -14.44 2.43
C PHE A 25 -16.44 -14.24 1.02
N ARG A 26 -17.20 -14.60 -0.01
CA ARG A 26 -16.82 -14.42 -1.41
C ARG A 26 -16.93 -12.96 -1.86
N LEU A 27 -17.86 -12.18 -1.34
CA LEU A 27 -17.93 -10.73 -1.56
C LEU A 27 -16.66 -10.01 -1.08
N LYS A 28 -16.08 -10.42 0.06
CA LYS A 28 -14.79 -9.87 0.51
C LYS A 28 -13.66 -10.18 -0.47
N GLU A 29 -13.65 -11.37 -1.07
CA GLU A 29 -12.66 -11.72 -2.09
C GLU A 29 -12.87 -10.97 -3.41
N PHE A 30 -14.13 -10.70 -3.79
CA PHE A 30 -14.45 -9.92 -4.98
C PHE A 30 -14.13 -8.42 -4.81
N MET A 31 -14.35 -7.82 -3.63
CA MET A 31 -13.97 -6.41 -3.40
C MET A 31 -12.46 -6.15 -3.58
N ALA A 32 -11.61 -7.15 -3.38
CA ALA A 32 -10.18 -7.03 -3.67
C ALA A 32 -9.87 -7.07 -5.18
N ILE A 33 -10.65 -7.84 -5.95
CA ILE A 33 -10.52 -7.95 -7.41
C ILE A 33 -11.09 -6.70 -8.11
N ASP A 34 -12.25 -6.22 -7.64
CA ASP A 34 -12.87 -5.00 -8.18
C ASP A 34 -12.00 -3.77 -7.94
N ARG A 35 -11.24 -3.69 -6.83
CA ARG A 35 -10.27 -2.60 -6.64
C ARG A 35 -9.14 -2.62 -7.68
N CYS A 36 -8.70 -3.81 -8.13
CA CYS A 36 -7.75 -3.94 -9.23
C CYS A 36 -8.39 -3.62 -10.60
N MET A 37 -9.72 -3.67 -10.73
CA MET A 37 -10.45 -3.35 -11.98
C MET A 37 -10.94 -1.88 -12.03
N ASP A 38 -11.35 -1.30 -10.91
CA ASP A 38 -11.90 0.06 -10.76
C ASP A 38 -10.85 1.17 -10.93
N ALA A 39 -9.55 0.86 -10.77
CA ALA A 39 -8.50 1.80 -11.18
C ALA A 39 -8.19 1.73 -12.70
N GLY A 40 -9.16 1.24 -13.50
CA GLY A 40 -9.47 1.75 -14.83
C GLY A 40 -8.28 1.92 -15.78
N GLY A 41 -7.45 0.90 -15.95
CA GLY A 41 -6.34 0.94 -16.92
C GLY A 41 -5.19 1.90 -16.56
N ALA A 42 -5.21 2.57 -15.40
CA ALA A 42 -4.09 3.38 -14.92
C ALA A 42 -2.86 2.53 -14.47
N TYR A 43 -3.01 1.21 -14.51
CA TYR A 43 -1.98 0.22 -14.17
C TYR A 43 -0.86 0.11 -15.20
N GLU A 44 -1.05 0.59 -16.44
CA GLU A 44 -0.02 0.51 -17.49
C GLU A 44 1.16 1.47 -17.25
N LYS A 45 1.03 2.47 -16.36
CA LYS A 45 2.06 3.49 -16.12
C LYS A 45 2.92 3.27 -14.86
N SER A 46 2.60 2.30 -14.02
CA SER A 46 3.41 1.96 -12.84
C SER A 46 3.40 0.44 -12.66
N TRP A 47 4.53 -0.18 -12.32
CA TRP A 47 4.67 -1.64 -12.11
C TRP A 47 3.91 -2.12 -10.85
N LYS A 48 2.62 -1.81 -10.77
CA LYS A 48 1.67 -2.22 -9.73
C LYS A 48 1.28 -3.67 -9.99
N VAL A 49 2.02 -4.60 -9.38
CA VAL A 49 1.67 -6.02 -9.40
C VAL A 49 0.58 -6.27 -8.36
N CYS A 50 -0.67 -6.43 -8.79
CA CYS A 50 -1.76 -6.95 -7.95
C CYS A 50 -1.48 -8.41 -7.58
N ASP A 51 -0.61 -8.63 -6.60
CA ASP A 51 -0.40 -9.96 -6.01
C ASP A 51 -1.30 -10.10 -4.78
N LYS A 52 -2.24 -11.06 -4.83
CA LYS A 52 -3.09 -11.44 -3.69
C LYS A 52 -2.29 -12.04 -2.54
N SER A 53 -1.04 -12.43 -2.80
CA SER A 53 -0.17 -13.01 -1.80
C SER A 53 0.37 -11.89 -0.89
N LEU A 54 -0.17 -11.84 0.34
CA LEU A 54 0.47 -11.17 1.49
C LEU A 54 1.80 -11.82 1.86
N THR A 55 2.15 -12.93 1.21
CA THR A 55 3.47 -13.54 1.31
C THR A 55 4.49 -12.49 0.89
N GLU A 56 5.20 -11.96 1.88
CA GLU A 56 6.56 -11.47 1.74
C GLU A 56 7.44 -12.62 1.28
N THR A 57 7.20 -13.19 0.09
CA THR A 57 8.26 -13.92 -0.59
C THR A 57 9.41 -12.91 -0.70
N PRO A 58 10.58 -13.22 -0.11
CA PRO A 58 11.71 -12.31 -0.14
C PRO A 58 12.11 -12.16 -1.61
N ASP A 59 11.71 -11.06 -2.24
CA ASP A 59 12.34 -10.65 -3.47
C ASP A 59 13.73 -10.17 -3.06
N THR A 60 14.73 -11.00 -3.31
CA THR A 60 16.13 -10.76 -2.89
C THR A 60 16.70 -9.49 -3.51
N ARG A 61 16.03 -8.89 -4.49
CA ARG A 61 16.35 -7.59 -5.05
C ARG A 61 16.01 -6.43 -4.12
N PHE A 62 15.22 -6.63 -3.06
CA PHE A 62 14.87 -5.59 -2.10
C PHE A 62 15.39 -5.97 -0.71
N SER A 63 16.62 -5.55 -0.43
CA SER A 63 17.36 -5.80 0.82
C SER A 63 17.67 -4.52 1.61
N GLY A 64 17.22 -3.36 1.12
CA GLY A 64 17.43 -2.07 1.74
C GLY A 64 16.50 -1.79 2.93
N PRO A 65 16.56 -0.57 3.49
CA PRO A 65 15.80 -0.18 4.67
C PRO A 65 14.29 -0.28 4.43
N VAL A 66 13.59 -0.65 5.51
CA VAL A 66 12.13 -0.72 5.55
C VAL A 66 11.61 0.41 6.42
N PHE A 67 10.64 1.15 5.89
CA PHE A 67 9.93 2.22 6.57
C PHE A 67 8.46 1.85 6.69
N ALA A 68 7.84 2.13 7.83
CA ALA A 68 6.41 1.91 8.04
C ALA A 68 5.77 3.09 8.76
N GLY A 69 4.50 3.34 8.46
CA GLY A 69 3.76 4.44 9.08
C GLY A 69 2.38 4.60 8.49
N MET A 70 1.79 5.77 8.74
CA MET A 70 0.48 6.15 8.21
C MET A 70 0.67 7.18 7.10
N LEU A 71 0.01 6.94 5.97
CA LEU A 71 -0.10 7.86 4.85
C LEU A 71 -1.59 8.01 4.51
N ASP A 72 -2.12 9.23 4.50
CA ASP A 72 -3.53 9.49 4.21
C ASP A 72 -4.52 8.62 5.02
N GLY A 73 -4.19 8.34 6.29
CA GLY A 73 -4.99 7.50 7.19
C GLY A 73 -4.85 6.00 6.98
N GLN A 74 -3.94 5.56 6.10
CA GLN A 74 -3.72 4.17 5.75
C GLN A 74 -2.33 3.71 6.16
N LYS A 75 -2.22 2.47 6.65
CA LYS A 75 -0.93 1.89 7.02
C LYS A 75 -0.19 1.49 5.76
N ILE A 76 1.01 2.04 5.59
CA ILE A 76 1.90 1.71 4.49
C ILE A 76 3.21 1.12 4.99
N SER A 77 3.83 0.29 4.15
CA SER A 77 5.17 -0.26 4.35
C SER A 77 5.98 -0.03 3.08
N LEU A 78 7.04 0.76 3.16
CA LEU A 78 7.93 1.10 2.05
C LEU A 78 9.29 0.46 2.30
N GLN A 79 9.74 -0.37 1.37
CA GLN A 79 11.08 -0.95 1.37
C GLN A 79 11.86 -0.41 0.19
N LEU A 80 13.07 0.08 0.44
CA LEU A 80 13.97 0.55 -0.61
C LEU A 80 14.83 -0.60 -1.13
N ARG A 81 15.23 -0.51 -2.39
CA ARG A 81 16.32 -1.33 -2.92
C ARG A 81 17.65 -0.86 -2.32
N ASP A 82 18.61 -1.77 -2.19
CA ASP A 82 19.95 -1.50 -1.66
C ASP A 82 20.70 -0.42 -2.44
N ASP A 83 20.56 -0.42 -3.76
CA ASP A 83 21.12 0.61 -4.64
C ASP A 83 20.37 1.96 -4.62
N GLN A 84 19.26 2.07 -3.88
CA GLN A 84 18.39 3.25 -3.82
C GLN A 84 17.82 3.70 -5.18
N MET A 85 17.73 2.80 -6.16
CA MET A 85 17.16 3.10 -7.49
C MET A 85 15.75 2.52 -7.67
N GLY A 86 15.25 1.77 -6.70
CA GLY A 86 13.92 1.19 -6.74
C GLY A 86 13.28 1.09 -5.37
N TYR A 87 11.97 0.90 -5.36
CA TYR A 87 11.19 0.71 -4.15
C TYR A 87 10.12 -0.35 -4.31
N ARG A 88 9.72 -0.93 -3.18
CA ARG A 88 8.52 -1.75 -3.01
C ARG A 88 7.68 -1.12 -1.91
N MET A 89 6.41 -0.87 -2.18
CA MET A 89 5.46 -0.37 -1.21
C MET A 89 4.30 -1.35 -1.05
N ILE A 90 3.81 -1.53 0.16
CA ILE A 90 2.51 -2.13 0.45
C ILE A 90 1.59 -0.99 0.86
N ASP A 91 0.56 -0.75 0.06
CA ASP A 91 -0.46 0.27 0.27
C ASP A 91 -1.84 -0.38 0.13
N ASN A 92 -2.69 -0.28 1.16
CA ASN A 92 -4.00 -0.95 1.23
C ASN A 92 -3.98 -2.45 0.89
N GLY A 93 -2.90 -3.15 1.23
CA GLY A 93 -2.73 -4.57 0.91
C GLY A 93 -2.38 -4.85 -0.55
N LEU A 94 -2.15 -3.81 -1.36
CA LEU A 94 -1.62 -3.92 -2.72
C LEU A 94 -0.12 -3.68 -2.70
N ARG A 95 0.62 -4.53 -3.43
CA ARG A 95 2.06 -4.35 -3.64
C ARG A 95 2.28 -3.46 -4.86
N VAL A 96 2.97 -2.35 -4.63
CA VAL A 96 3.48 -1.46 -5.67
C VAL A 96 4.99 -1.63 -5.75
N VAL A 97 5.51 -1.77 -6.96
CA VAL A 97 6.96 -1.75 -7.23
C VAL A 97 7.20 -0.64 -8.24
N GLY A 98 8.32 0.08 -8.12
CA GLY A 98 8.66 1.11 -9.07
C GLY A 98 10.08 1.61 -8.91
N ASP A 99 10.48 2.47 -9.84
CA ASP A 99 11.76 3.13 -9.80
C ASP A 99 11.74 4.32 -8.84
N MET A 100 12.89 4.60 -8.26
CA MET A 100 13.12 5.71 -7.35
C MET A 100 14.31 6.53 -7.84
N ASN A 101 14.24 7.85 -7.63
CA ASN A 101 15.39 8.73 -7.70
C ASN A 101 15.64 9.37 -6.33
N THR A 102 16.87 9.80 -6.12
CA THR A 102 17.27 10.59 -4.95
C THR A 102 17.68 11.98 -5.39
N GLU A 103 17.02 13.00 -4.87
CA GLU A 103 17.29 14.40 -5.12
C GLU A 103 17.96 15.05 -3.90
N ARG A 104 18.70 16.12 -4.16
CA ARG A 104 19.34 16.95 -3.13
C ARG A 104 18.65 18.30 -3.08
N GLY A 105 18.46 18.80 -1.86
CA GLY A 105 17.88 20.10 -1.58
C GLY A 105 16.38 20.04 -1.31
N PHE A 106 15.95 20.77 -0.27
CA PHE A 106 14.53 21.00 0.02
C PHE A 106 14.37 22.30 0.80
N GLN A 107 13.57 23.22 0.26
CA GLN A 107 13.35 24.56 0.83
C GLN A 107 14.68 25.29 1.11
N ASN A 108 14.99 25.60 2.37
CA ASN A 108 16.18 26.34 2.78
C ASN A 108 17.38 25.44 3.13
N ASP A 109 17.27 24.12 2.94
CA ASP A 109 18.33 23.16 3.22
C ASP A 109 18.83 22.51 1.92
N ASP A 110 19.99 22.97 1.43
CA ASP A 110 20.64 22.46 0.23
C ASP A 110 21.21 21.05 0.40
N ASN A 111 21.32 20.54 1.64
CA ASN A 111 21.84 19.21 1.94
C ASN A 111 20.73 18.20 2.26
N ALA A 112 19.47 18.63 2.25
CA ALA A 112 18.33 17.76 2.40
C ALA A 112 18.34 16.66 1.32
N VAL A 113 17.91 15.46 1.70
CA VAL A 113 17.80 14.32 0.78
C VAL A 113 16.33 14.02 0.56
N VAL A 114 15.90 14.02 -0.70
CA VAL A 114 14.51 13.77 -1.09
C VAL A 114 14.45 12.47 -1.90
N TYR A 115 13.66 11.52 -1.44
CA TYR A 115 13.32 10.33 -2.20
C TYR A 115 12.10 10.59 -3.08
N VAL A 116 12.25 10.33 -4.37
CA VAL A 116 11.22 10.54 -5.39
C VAL A 116 10.84 9.19 -5.98
N LEU A 117 9.68 8.69 -5.59
CA LEU A 117 9.13 7.44 -6.10
C LEU A 117 8.38 7.73 -7.40
N ASN A 118 8.44 6.79 -8.35
CA ASN A 118 7.89 6.95 -9.71
C ASN A 118 8.49 8.17 -10.44
N TRP A 119 9.79 8.43 -10.23
CA TRP A 119 10.46 9.63 -10.73
C TRP A 119 10.42 9.81 -12.26
N THR A 120 10.22 8.72 -13.01
CA THR A 120 10.09 8.73 -14.47
C THR A 120 8.69 9.14 -14.95
N GLN A 121 7.72 9.24 -14.04
CA GLN A 121 6.35 9.66 -14.33
C GLN A 121 6.18 11.17 -14.14
N ASP A 122 5.05 11.69 -14.62
CA ASP A 122 4.63 13.08 -14.41
C ASP A 122 4.66 13.45 -12.91
N GLU A 123 5.03 14.69 -12.58
CA GLU A 123 5.17 15.16 -11.19
C GLU A 123 3.93 14.89 -10.33
N ALA A 124 2.73 14.97 -10.92
CA ALA A 124 1.47 14.71 -10.24
C ALA A 124 1.32 13.24 -9.75
N GLN A 125 2.10 12.32 -10.31
CA GLN A 125 2.12 10.90 -9.94
C GLN A 125 3.31 10.52 -9.05
N GLN A 126 4.26 11.45 -8.86
CA GLN A 126 5.42 11.23 -8.02
C GLN A 126 5.04 11.30 -6.55
N ILE A 127 5.63 10.41 -5.75
CA ILE A 127 5.51 10.47 -4.29
C ILE A 127 6.87 10.89 -3.75
N ARG A 128 6.89 12.02 -3.05
CA ARG A 128 8.11 12.67 -2.59
C ARG A 128 8.21 12.58 -1.07
N PHE A 129 9.34 12.10 -0.58
CA PHE A 129 9.63 11.99 0.85
C PHE A 129 10.92 12.74 1.18
N LEU A 130 10.86 13.63 2.15
CA LEU A 130 12.04 14.19 2.78
C LEU A 130 12.61 13.19 3.79
N ARG A 131 13.88 12.83 3.64
CA ARG A 131 14.63 12.03 4.62
C ARG A 131 15.09 12.92 5.77
N VAL A 132 14.67 12.58 6.98
CA VAL A 132 14.97 13.33 8.22
C VAL A 132 15.56 12.38 9.25
N LEU A 133 16.55 12.85 10.01
CA LEU A 133 17.02 12.16 11.20
C LEU A 133 16.31 12.74 12.43
N ALA A 134 15.46 11.96 13.09
CA ALA A 134 14.74 12.36 14.29
C ALA A 134 15.09 11.42 15.44
N HIS A 135 15.68 11.96 16.52
CA HIS A 135 16.10 11.17 17.68
C HIS A 135 17.06 10.00 17.36
N GLY A 136 17.89 10.15 16.32
CA GLY A 136 18.81 9.11 15.88
C GLY A 136 18.19 8.06 14.96
N GLU A 137 16.89 8.15 14.68
CA GLU A 137 16.19 7.28 13.74
C GLU A 137 15.91 7.99 12.43
N GLU A 138 16.00 7.25 11.32
CA GLU A 138 15.62 7.75 10.01
C GLU A 138 14.09 7.74 9.85
N VAL A 139 13.57 8.90 9.45
CA VAL A 139 12.14 9.15 9.26
C VAL A 139 11.93 9.80 7.91
N LEU A 140 10.98 9.28 7.15
CA LEU A 140 10.53 9.86 5.90
C LEU A 140 9.30 10.71 6.14
N ARG A 141 9.35 11.99 5.79
CA ARG A 141 8.20 12.91 5.86
C ARG A 141 7.69 13.20 4.46
N ARG A 142 6.38 13.08 4.25
CA ARG A 142 5.81 13.32 2.91
C ARG A 142 5.89 14.81 2.54
N ILE A 143 6.33 15.06 1.32
CA ILE A 143 6.23 16.36 0.65
C ILE A 143 4.94 16.33 -0.19
N GLY A 144 4.07 17.30 0.04
CA GLY A 144 2.81 17.46 -0.69
C GLY A 144 3.01 18.07 -2.09
N PRO A 145 1.96 18.06 -2.93
CA PRO A 145 1.98 18.72 -4.24
C PRO A 145 2.25 20.23 -4.17
N ASP A 146 1.98 20.85 -3.02
CA ASP A 146 2.27 22.25 -2.69
C ASP A 146 3.73 22.50 -2.30
N GLN A 147 4.61 21.49 -2.41
CA GLN A 147 6.01 21.54 -2.00
C GLN A 147 6.20 21.82 -0.49
N GLN A 148 5.18 21.52 0.32
CA GLN A 148 5.24 21.63 1.78
C GLN A 148 5.25 20.26 2.44
N LEU A 149 5.79 20.20 3.67
CA LEU A 149 5.73 18.97 4.47
C LEU A 149 4.31 18.73 4.97
N GLN A 150 3.80 17.53 4.72
CA GLN A 150 2.49 17.13 5.21
C GLN A 150 2.55 16.76 6.69
N THR A 151 1.57 17.25 7.46
CA THR A 151 1.46 16.95 8.89
C THR A 151 0.87 15.55 9.08
N GLY A 152 1.51 14.72 9.92
CA GLY A 152 1.02 13.38 10.26
C GLY A 152 1.36 12.26 9.25
N ALA A 153 1.89 12.60 8.08
CA ALA A 153 2.35 11.64 7.07
C ALA A 153 3.85 11.37 7.23
N ALA A 154 4.19 10.45 8.14
CA ALA A 154 5.58 10.07 8.41
C ALA A 154 5.76 8.56 8.46
N LEU A 155 6.84 8.08 7.84
CA LEU A 155 7.26 6.68 7.87
C LEU A 155 8.55 6.57 8.67
N ARG A 156 8.60 5.60 9.58
CA ARG A 156 9.75 5.39 10.46
C ARG A 156 10.47 4.11 10.04
N ALA A 157 11.79 4.11 10.14
CA ALA A 157 12.57 2.90 9.98
C ALA A 157 12.06 1.80 10.93
N LYS A 158 11.99 0.58 10.42
CA LYS A 158 11.47 -0.60 11.12
C LYS A 158 12.58 -1.48 11.65
#